data_AF-A0A941VMR2-F1
#
_entry.id   AF-A0A941VMR2-F1
#
_cell.length_a   1.000
_cell.length_b   1.000
_cell.length_c   1.000
_cell.angle_alpha   90.00
_cell.angle_beta   90.00
_cell.angle_gamma   90.00
#
_symmetry.space_group_name_H-M   'P 1'
#
loop_
_entity.id
_entity.type
_entity.pdbx_description
1 polymer ?
#
loop_
_entity_poly.entity_id
_entity_poly.type
_entity_poly.pdbx_seq_one_letter_code
_entity_poly.pdbx_strand_id
1 'polypeptide(L)' 'MLPIGPLMIEHRLIEKMIKVMKGQLDHIQTGKPVSSPLIETITDFIRAYADRCH' A
#
# COMPACT_ATOMS: atom_id res chain seq x y z
N MET A 1 -8.58 23.33 -12.65
CA MET A 1 -8.93 21.93 -12.32
C MET A 1 -9.64 21.94 -10.98
N LEU A 2 -10.82 21.31 -10.87
CA LEU A 2 -11.45 21.13 -9.56
C LEU A 2 -10.47 20.35 -8.65
N PRO A 3 -10.34 20.69 -7.37
CA PRO A 3 -9.30 20.16 -6.44
C PRO A 3 -9.33 18.63 -6.24
N ILE A 4 -10.29 17.93 -6.84
CA ILE A 4 -10.46 16.47 -6.79
C ILE A 4 -9.34 15.74 -7.55
N GLY A 5 -8.86 16.29 -8.67
CA GLY A 5 -7.90 15.59 -9.55
C GLY A 5 -6.58 15.20 -8.85
N PRO A 6 -5.87 16.15 -8.21
CA PRO A 6 -4.65 15.86 -7.46
C PRO A 6 -4.86 14.93 -6.26
N LEU A 7 -5.92 15.14 -5.46
CA LEU A 7 -6.25 14.30 -4.30
C LEU A 7 -6.52 12.84 -4.69
N MET A 8 -7.13 12.62 -5.86
CA MET A 8 -7.36 11.27 -6.36
C MET A 8 -6.08 10.55 -6.78
N ILE A 9 -4.99 11.24 -7.08
CA ILE A 9 -3.71 10.58 -7.40
C ILE A 9 -3.11 9.95 -6.14
N GLU A 10 -3.18 10.65 -5.01
CA GLU A 10 -2.69 10.18 -3.72
C GLU A 10 -3.46 8.96 -3.25
N HIS A 11 -4.80 9.02 -3.31
CA HIS A 11 -5.65 7.88 -2.99
C HIS A 11 -5.41 6.69 -3.92
N ARG A 12 -5.18 6.92 -5.22
CA ARG A 12 -4.84 5.83 -6.16
C ARG A 12 -3.49 5.19 -5.85
N LEU A 13 -2.55 5.91 -5.24
CA LEU A 13 -1.29 5.31 -4.79
C LEU A 13 -1.55 4.38 -3.60
N ILE A 14 -2.39 4.79 -2.65
CA ILE A 14 -2.81 3.96 -1.51
C ILE A 14 -3.53 2.70 -2.01
N GLU A 15 -4.47 2.84 -2.93
CA GLU A 15 -5.17 1.69 -3.53
C GLU A 15 -4.21 0.69 -4.20
N LYS A 16 -3.17 1.19 -4.89
CA LYS A 16 -2.13 0.32 -5.46
C LYS A 16 -1.37 -0.42 -4.38
N MET A 17 -1.02 0.24 -3.28
CA MET A 17 -0.32 -0.41 -2.18
C MET A 17 -1.21 -1.47 -1.50
N ILE A 18 -2.50 -1.20 -1.30
CA ILE A 18 -3.46 -2.18 -0.78
C ILE A 18 -3.52 -3.44 -1.67
N LYS A 19 -3.47 -3.28 -3.00
CA LYS A 19 -3.41 -4.44 -3.92
C LYS A 19 -2.13 -5.26 -3.74
N VAL A 20 -0.98 -4.61 -3.49
CA VAL A 20 0.28 -5.31 -3.19
C VAL A 20 0.15 -6.09 -1.87
N MET A 21 -0.41 -5.48 -0.82
CA MET A 21 -0.66 -6.15 0.46
C MET A 21 -1.56 -7.38 0.30
N LYS A 22 -2.62 -7.28 -0.52
CA LYS A 22 -3.51 -8.41 -0.80
C LYS A 22 -2.75 -9.58 -1.45
N GLY A 23 -1.90 -9.31 -2.44
CA GLY A 23 -1.08 -10.35 -3.06
C GLY A 23 -0.12 -11.02 -2.08
N GLN A 24 0.44 -10.26 -1.13
CA GLN A 24 1.26 -10.84 -0.05
C GLN A 24 0.43 -11.70 0.91
N LEU A 25 -0.80 -11.28 1.23
CA LEU A 25 -1.71 -12.08 2.06
C LEU A 25 -2.02 -13.42 1.38
N ASP A 26 -2.31 -13.41 0.08
CA ASP A 26 -2.56 -14.64 -0.69
C ASP A 26 -1.31 -15.57 -0.71
N HIS A 27 -0.10 -15.00 -0.77
CA HIS A 27 1.14 -15.77 -0.64
C HIS A 27 1.28 -16.41 0.73
N ILE A 28 1.01 -15.66 1.80
CA ILE A 28 1.04 -16.17 3.18
C ILE A 28 0.03 -17.30 3.35
N GLN A 29 -1.20 -17.12 2.88
CA GLN A 29 -2.27 -18.11 2.98
C GLN A 29 -1.97 -19.39 2.20
N THR A 30 -1.23 -19.30 1.10
CA THR A 30 -0.80 -20.46 0.30
C THR A 30 0.51 -21.10 0.79
N GLY A 31 1.04 -20.65 1.94
CA GLY A 31 2.27 -21.19 2.52
C GLY A 31 3.55 -20.81 1.75
N LYS A 32 3.48 -19.80 0.87
CA LYS A 32 4.65 -19.32 0.13
C LYS A 32 5.56 -18.48 1.04
N PRO A 33 6.87 -18.42 0.74
CA PRO A 33 7.79 -17.58 1.48
C PRO A 33 7.37 -16.11 1.50
N VAL A 34 7.46 -15.50 2.68
CA VAL A 34 7.16 -14.08 2.90
C VAL A 34 8.43 -13.25 2.68
N SER A 35 8.30 -12.15 1.94
CA SER A 35 9.42 -11.22 1.73
C SER A 35 9.48 -10.19 2.86
N SER A 36 10.44 -10.35 3.77
CA SER A 36 10.65 -9.38 4.87
C SER A 36 10.86 -7.93 4.40
N PRO A 37 11.67 -7.65 3.35
CA PRO A 37 11.85 -6.28 2.86
C PRO A 37 10.56 -5.64 2.32
N LEU A 38 9.65 -6.47 1.78
CA LEU A 38 8.37 -5.99 1.28
C LEU A 38 7.43 -5.61 2.43
N ILE A 39 7.42 -6.39 3.52
CA ILE A 39 6.65 -6.06 4.73
C ILE A 39 7.15 -4.75 5.36
N GLU A 40 8.47 -4.54 5.40
CA GLU A 40 9.06 -3.28 5.86
C GLU A 40 8.61 -2.10 4.99
N THR A 41 8.71 -2.24 3.67
CA THR A 41 8.25 -1.22 2.71
C THR A 41 6.77 -0.89 2.88
N ILE A 42 5.92 -1.91 3.08
CA ILE A 42 4.49 -1.77 3.32
C ILE A 42 4.22 -0.97 4.60
N THR A 43 4.94 -1.30 5.67
CA THR A 43 4.78 -0.66 6.99
C THR A 43 5.22 0.79 6.94
N ASP A 44 6.34 1.07 6.28
CA ASP A 44 6.86 2.44 6.09
C ASP A 44 5.93 3.27 5.21
N PHE A 45 5.37 2.69 4.14
CA PHE A 45 4.41 3.39 3.30
C PHE A 45 3.16 3.81 4.09
N ILE A 46 2.58 2.92 4.90
CA ILE A 46 1.42 3.28 5.74
C ILE A 46 1.80 4.42 6.68
N ARG A 47 2.87 4.26 7.46
CA ARG A 47 3.25 5.21 8.52
C ARG A 47 3.70 6.57 7.98
N ALA A 48 4.43 6.59 6.87
CA ALA A 48 5.06 7.80 6.36
C ALA A 48 4.21 8.53 5.31
N TYR A 49 3.34 7.81 4.59
CA TYR A 49 2.53 8.37 3.52
C TYR A 49 1.04 8.37 3.86
N ALA A 50 0.44 7.21 4.15
CA ALA A 50 -1.01 7.14 4.37
C ALA A 50 -1.41 7.89 5.65
N ASP A 51 -0.90 7.49 6.81
CA ASP A 51 -1.29 8.03 8.13
C ASP A 51 -0.97 9.53 8.31
N ARG A 52 0.04 10.04 7.58
CA ARG A 52 0.46 11.44 7.67
C ARG A 52 -0.30 12.36 6.73
N CYS A 53 -0.82 11.84 5.62
CA CYS A 53 -1.45 12.63 4.56
C CYS A 53 -2.99 12.50 4.54
N HIS A 54 -3.56 11.44 5.12
CA HIS A 54 -4.99 11.12 5.06
C HIS A 54 -5.50 10.57 6.38
#